data_AF-A0A2N8SV31-F1
#
_entry.id   AF-A0A2N8SV31-F1
#
_cell.length_a   1.000
_cell.length_b   1.000
_cell.length_c   1.000
_cell.angle_alpha   90.00
_cell.angle_beta   90.00
_cell.angle_gamma   90.00
#
_symmetry.space_group_name_H-M   'P 1'
#
loop_
_entity.id
_entity.type
_entity.pdbx_description
1 polymer ?
#
loop_
_entity_poly.entity_id
_entity_poly.type
_entity_poly.pdbx_seq_one_letter_code
_entity_poly.pdbx_strand_id
1 'polypeptide(L)' 'MARVLTDGDTDELIRAIGHVAKARGMSQIAKDSGLGRASLYKAFAPGAQPRFDTVMKVMRALGIELHITAAHS' A
#
# COMPACT_ATOMS: atom_id res chain seq x y z
N MET A 1 14.31 1.75 -11.80
CA MET A 1 12.96 2.30 -11.59
C MET A 1 11.97 1.17 -11.79
N ALA A 2 11.19 0.84 -10.76
CA ALA A 2 10.57 -0.47 -10.56
C ALA A 2 9.53 -0.84 -11.64
N ARG A 3 9.77 -1.97 -12.31
CA ARG A 3 8.94 -2.58 -13.36
C ARG A 3 8.12 -3.71 -12.74
N VAL A 4 7.10 -3.35 -11.95
CA VAL A 4 6.24 -4.32 -11.22
C VAL A 4 4.91 -4.57 -11.94
N LEU A 5 4.52 -3.68 -12.86
CA LEU A 5 3.22 -3.72 -13.53
C LEU A 5 3.19 -4.65 -14.76
N THR A 6 4.29 -5.32 -15.12
CA THR A 6 4.38 -6.11 -16.37
C THR A 6 3.98 -7.57 -16.20
N ASP A 7 4.05 -8.14 -14.99
CA ASP A 7 3.57 -9.50 -14.65
C ASP A 7 2.59 -9.54 -13.44
N GLY A 8 2.22 -8.38 -12.91
CA GLY A 8 0.97 -8.20 -12.16
C GLY A 8 0.78 -9.01 -10.88
N ASP A 9 1.82 -9.28 -10.08
CA ASP A 9 1.60 -9.85 -8.74
C ASP A 9 1.09 -8.75 -7.79
N THR A 10 -0.23 -8.68 -7.63
CA THR A 10 -0.86 -7.76 -6.66
C THR A 10 -0.32 -7.97 -5.25
N ASP A 11 0.14 -9.18 -4.91
CA ASP A 11 0.77 -9.48 -3.63
C ASP A 11 2.15 -8.82 -3.52
N GLU A 12 2.88 -8.67 -4.62
CA GLU A 12 4.15 -7.92 -4.62
C GLU A 12 3.91 -6.44 -4.34
N LEU A 13 2.88 -5.83 -4.94
CA LEU A 13 2.50 -4.45 -4.65
C LEU A 13 2.11 -4.27 -3.18
N ILE A 14 1.24 -5.14 -2.65
CA ILE A 14 0.80 -5.11 -1.25
C ILE A 14 2.01 -5.26 -0.32
N ARG A 15 2.90 -6.21 -0.59
CA ARG A 15 4.14 -6.42 0.18
C ARG A 15 5.05 -5.19 0.15
N ALA A 16 5.25 -4.57 -1.01
CA ALA A 16 6.06 -3.38 -1.16
C ALA A 16 5.51 -2.21 -0.32
N ILE A 17 4.19 -1.96 -0.39
CA ILE A 17 3.54 -0.93 0.43
C ILE A 17 3.70 -1.25 1.93
N GLY A 18 3.51 -2.50 2.33
CA GLY A 18 3.71 -2.96 3.70
C GLY A 18 5.12 -2.72 4.22
N HIS A 19 6.14 -2.99 3.40
CA HIS A 19 7.54 -2.72 3.74
C HIS A 19 7.81 -1.23 3.96
N VAL A 20 7.34 -0.37 3.05
CA VAL A 20 7.50 1.09 3.18
C VAL A 20 6.76 1.61 4.42
N ALA A 21 5.54 1.15 4.68
CA ALA A 21 4.77 1.49 5.87
C ALA A 21 5.50 1.09 7.16
N LYS A 22 6.12 -0.10 7.18
CA LYS A 22 6.91 -0.57 8.32
C LYS A 22 8.14 0.29 8.55
N ALA A 23 8.88 0.62 7.49
CA ALA A 23 10.08 1.44 7.56
C ALA A 23 9.79 2.87 8.04
N ARG A 24 8.65 3.45 7.63
CA ARG A 24 8.22 4.79 8.08
C ARG A 24 7.64 4.81 9.49
N GLY A 25 7.18 3.66 9.98
CA GLY A 25 6.70 3.47 11.35
C GLY A 25 5.19 3.29 11.44
N MET A 26 4.76 2.08 11.83
CA MET A 26 3.34 1.70 11.84
C MET A 26 2.45 2.54 12.76
N SER A 27 3.00 3.09 13.86
CA SER A 27 2.23 3.98 14.74
C SER A 27 1.89 5.31 14.07
N GLN A 28 2.82 5.86 13.30
CA GLN A 28 2.59 7.11 12.57
C GLN A 28 1.59 6.87 11.43
N ILE A 29 1.77 5.78 10.66
CA ILE A 29 0.85 5.43 9.58
C ILE A 29 -0.57 5.19 10.11
N ALA A 30 -0.73 4.51 11.24
CA ALA A 30 -2.04 4.31 11.87
C ALA A 30 -2.76 5.64 12.16
N LYS A 31 -2.02 6.62 12.70
CA LYS A 31 -2.53 7.95 13.00
C LYS A 31 -2.93 8.68 11.72
N ASP A 32 -2.04 8.72 10.73
CA ASP A 32 -2.24 9.51 9.51
C ASP A 32 -3.27 8.90 8.56
N SER A 33 -3.38 7.57 8.52
CA SER A 33 -4.34 6.85 7.69
C SER A 33 -5.72 6.70 8.36
N GLY A 34 -5.84 7.01 9.66
CA GLY A 34 -7.02 6.75 10.47
C GLY A 34 -7.35 5.27 10.66
N LEU A 35 -6.35 4.38 10.54
CA LEU A 35 -6.52 2.93 10.67
C LEU A 35 -5.91 2.43 11.99
N GLY A 36 -6.53 1.42 12.59
CA GLY A 36 -5.93 0.75 13.74
C GLY A 36 -4.65 0.00 13.36
N ARG A 37 -3.65 -0.02 14.26
CA ARG A 37 -2.38 -0.77 14.07
C ARG A 37 -2.61 -2.25 13.73
N ALA A 38 -3.56 -2.90 14.40
CA ALA A 38 -3.91 -4.30 14.12
C ALA A 38 -4.49 -4.48 12.70
N SER A 39 -5.30 -3.52 12.23
CA SER A 39 -5.84 -3.53 10.86
C SER A 39 -4.73 -3.34 9.83
N LEU A 40 -3.76 -2.46 10.09
CA LEU A 40 -2.58 -2.29 9.21
C LEU A 40 -1.76 -3.58 9.09
N TYR A 41 -1.46 -4.24 10.21
CA TYR A 41 -0.71 -5.50 10.16
C TYR A 41 -1.46 -6.60 9.40
N LYS A 42 -2.78 -6.69 9.56
CA LYS A 42 -3.60 -7.64 8.79
C LYS A 42 -3.67 -7.28 7.31
N ALA A 43 -3.78 -6.00 6.98
CA ALA A 43 -3.94 -5.51 5.61
C ALA A 43 -2.71 -5.77 4.73
N PHE A 44 -1.51 -5.85 5.32
CA PHE A 44 -0.25 -6.06 4.60
C PHE A 44 0.50 -7.33 5.03
N ALA A 45 -0.20 -8.29 5.63
CA ALA A 45 0.35 -9.62 5.87
C ALA A 45 0.52 -10.38 4.53
N PRO A 46 1.41 -11.39 4.47
CA PRO A 46 1.50 -12.27 3.30
C PRO A 46 0.12 -12.89 2.96
N GLY A 47 -0.28 -12.83 1.69
CA GLY A 47 -1.57 -13.33 1.21
C GLY A 47 -2.80 -12.51 1.63
N ALA A 48 -2.60 -11.33 2.22
CA ALA A 48 -3.71 -10.44 2.54
C ALA A 48 -4.35 -9.87 1.27
N GLN A 49 -5.68 -9.74 1.29
CA GLN A 49 -6.46 -9.06 0.25
C GLN A 49 -7.08 -7.79 0.84
N PRO A 50 -6.29 -6.74 1.10
CA PRO A 50 -6.82 -5.49 1.60
C PRO A 50 -7.75 -4.87 0.58
N ARG A 51 -8.85 -4.27 1.06
CA ARG A 51 -9.69 -3.45 0.20
C ARG A 51 -8.88 -2.30 -0.37
N PHE A 52 -9.19 -1.91 -1.61
CA PHE A 52 -8.52 -0.80 -2.28
C PHE A 52 -8.55 0.50 -1.46
N ASP A 53 -9.64 0.78 -0.74
CA ASP A 53 -9.74 1.96 0.14
C ASP A 53 -8.68 1.97 1.25
N THR A 54 -8.32 0.78 1.76
CA THR A 54 -7.29 0.61 2.79
C THR A 54 -5.91 0.88 2.20
N VAL A 55 -5.64 0.36 1.00
CA VAL A 55 -4.39 0.61 0.27
C VAL A 55 -4.23 2.10 0.00
N MET A 56 -5.26 2.76 -0.52
CA MET A 56 -5.22 4.20 -0.82
C MET A 56 -5.02 5.08 0.42
N LYS A 57 -5.68 4.76 1.55
CA LYS A 57 -5.45 5.47 2.82
C LYS A 57 -3.99 5.39 3.27
N VAL A 58 -3.38 4.22 3.11
CA VAL A 58 -1.98 3.99 3.50
C VAL A 58 -1.02 4.67 2.54
N MET A 59 -1.26 4.61 1.23
CA MET A 59 -0.47 5.35 0.25
C MET A 59 -0.50 6.86 0.52
N ARG A 60 -1.66 7.42 0.84
CA ARG A 60 -1.78 8.84 1.23
C ARG A 60 -1.04 9.17 2.52
N ALA A 61 -1.16 8.33 3.55
CA ALA A 61 -0.38 8.48 4.78
C ALA A 61 1.14 8.39 4.51
N LEU A 62 1.52 7.59 3.51
CA LEU A 62 2.89 7.49 3.01
C LEU A 62 3.33 8.68 2.13
N GLY A 63 2.45 9.63 1.83
CA GLY A 63 2.74 10.76 0.94
C GLY A 63 2.92 10.33 -0.52
N ILE A 64 2.35 9.18 -0.92
CA ILE A 64 2.43 8.62 -2.26
C ILE A 64 1.14 8.98 -3.01
N GLU A 65 1.31 9.53 -4.21
CA GLU A 65 0.22 9.84 -5.13
C GLU A 65 0.18 8.81 -6.27
N LEU A 66 -1.02 8.32 -6.60
CA LEU A 66 -1.24 7.37 -7.68
C LEU A 66 -1.67 8.14 -8.93
N HIS A 67 -0.83 8.11 -9.97
CA HIS A 67 -1.16 8.66 -11.28
C HIS A 67 -1.50 7.53 -12.25
N ILE A 68 -2.68 7.60 -12.86
CA ILE A 68 -3.14 6.66 -13.88
C ILE A 68 -3.19 7.40 -15.20
N THR A 69 -2.56 6.81 -16.22
CA THR A 69 -2.53 7.35 -17.59
C THR A 69 -3.02 6.26 -18.54
N ALA A 70 -3.62 6.67 -19.66
CA ALA A 70 -4.02 5.72 -20.69
C ALA A 70 -2.77 5.07 -21.28
N ALA A 71 -2.71 3.74 -21.27
CA ALA A 71 -1.57 2.99 -21.79
C ALA A 71 -1.50 3.04 -23.33
N HIS A 72 -2.65 3.22 -23.99
CA HIS A 72 -2.77 3.33 -25.44
C HIS A 72 -3.82 4.39 -25.75
N SER A 73 -3.45 5.35 -26.61
CA SER A 73 -4.35 6.36 -27.19
C SER A 73 -4.86 5.87 -28.54
#